data_AF-A0A1H9PMM2-F1
#
_entry.id   AF-A0A1H9PMM2-F1
#
_cell.length_a   1.000
_cell.length_b   1.000
_cell.length_c   1.000
_cell.angle_alpha   90.00
_cell.angle_beta   90.00
_cell.angle_gamma   90.00
#
_symmetry.space_group_name_H-M   'P 1'
#
loop_
_entity.id
_entity.type
_entity.pdbx_description
1 polymer ?
#
loop_
_entity_poly.entity_id
_entity_poly.type
_entity_poly.pdbx_seq_one_letter_code
_entity_poly.pdbx_strand_id
1 'polypeptide(L)'
;MFLADGGGGGVSSPPEFGQRKLKVEPSAIPQARKAFEQALAEFESKITQAVNDLPTRPWAADPVSSETSKAFNDQTSDKALAALAAYKKQLIGVIDQLRMIEEQYRMTEGDNAAMWGTRLRDQG
;
A
#
# COMPACT_ATOMS: atom_id res chain seq x y z
N MET A 1 -6.54 33.66 -39.75
CA MET A 1 -5.51 32.96 -38.96
C MET A 1 -5.99 32.90 -37.52
N PHE A 2 -6.43 31.73 -37.07
CA PHE A 2 -6.76 31.47 -35.66
C PHE A 2 -5.66 30.57 -35.11
N LEU A 3 -4.84 31.09 -34.21
CA LEU A 3 -3.93 30.28 -33.41
C LEU A 3 -4.75 29.67 -32.28
N ALA A 4 -4.94 28.35 -32.33
CA ALA A 4 -5.41 27.58 -31.19
C ALA A 4 -4.18 27.26 -30.32
N ASP A 5 -4.06 27.96 -29.20
CA ASP A 5 -3.09 27.67 -28.14
C ASP A 5 -3.51 26.37 -27.46
N GLY A 6 -2.66 25.36 -27.62
CA GLY A 6 -2.95 23.98 -27.24
C GLY A 6 -2.55 23.72 -25.79
N GLY A 7 -3.57 23.42 -24.98
CA GLY A 7 -3.48 22.38 -23.96
C GLY A 7 -2.60 22.70 -22.75
N GLY A 8 -3.19 23.36 -21.76
CA GLY A 8 -2.69 23.34 -20.39
C GLY A 8 -2.63 21.90 -19.88
N GLY A 9 -1.41 21.34 -19.90
CA GLY A 9 -1.08 20.07 -19.28
C GLY A 9 -1.25 20.20 -17.77
N GLY A 10 -2.45 19.90 -17.27
CA GLY A 10 -2.70 19.73 -15.86
C GLY A 10 -1.78 18.62 -15.36
N VAL A 11 -0.75 19.00 -14.62
CA VAL A 11 0.10 18.08 -13.87
C VAL A 11 -0.84 17.39 -12.89
N SER A 12 -1.28 16.18 -13.21
CA SER A 12 -2.00 15.35 -12.26
C SER A 12 -0.97 14.93 -11.22
N SER A 13 -0.86 15.73 -10.15
CA SER A 13 -0.18 15.31 -8.94
C SER A 13 -0.73 13.93 -8.58
N PRO A 14 0.14 12.93 -8.29
CA PRO A 14 -0.31 11.65 -7.78
C PRO A 14 -1.30 11.89 -6.62
N PRO A 15 -2.38 11.10 -6.50
CA PRO A 15 -3.30 11.25 -5.39
C PRO A 15 -2.50 11.25 -4.07
N GLU A 16 -2.58 12.36 -3.31
CA GLU A 16 -2.00 12.42 -1.99
C GLU A 16 -2.80 11.48 -1.08
N PHE A 17 -2.29 10.27 -0.91
CA PHE A 17 -2.72 9.38 0.15
C PHE A 17 -2.09 9.86 1.46
N GLY A 18 -2.61 10.96 2.00
CA GLY A 18 -2.18 11.48 3.30
C GLY A 18 -2.31 10.41 4.40
N GLN A 19 -1.52 10.54 5.47
CA GLN A 19 -1.59 9.61 6.61
C GLN A 19 -2.98 9.65 7.25
N ARG A 20 -3.80 8.63 6.99
CA ARG A 20 -5.11 8.46 7.63
C ARG A 20 -4.94 7.64 8.90
N LYS A 21 -5.38 8.19 10.03
CA LYS A 21 -5.41 7.47 11.31
C LYS A 21 -6.61 6.52 11.32
N LEU A 22 -6.35 5.23 11.43
CA LEU A 22 -7.38 4.21 11.64
C LEU A 22 -7.58 4.00 13.15
N LYS A 23 -8.82 4.09 13.62
CA LYS A 23 -9.18 3.69 14.99
C LYS A 23 -9.77 2.29 14.92
N VAL A 24 -9.21 1.37 15.69
CA VAL A 24 -9.63 -0.04 15.74
C VAL A 24 -9.80 -0.42 17.21
N GLU A 25 -10.93 -1.05 17.53
CA GLU A 25 -11.15 -1.65 18.85
C GLU A 25 -10.18 -2.82 19.05
N PRO A 26 -9.61 -3.03 20.25
CA PRO A 26 -8.58 -4.06 20.47
C PRO A 26 -9.01 -5.47 20.05
N SER A 27 -10.28 -5.82 20.32
CA SER A 27 -10.87 -7.11 19.94
C SER A 27 -11.02 -7.30 18.43
N ALA A 28 -11.05 -6.21 17.65
CA ALA A 28 -11.17 -6.23 16.21
C ALA A 28 -9.82 -6.26 15.49
N ILE A 29 -8.70 -6.04 16.19
CA ILE A 29 -7.34 -6.02 15.60
C ILE A 29 -7.01 -7.29 14.81
N PRO A 30 -7.27 -8.52 15.31
CA PRO A 30 -6.94 -9.72 14.54
C PRO A 30 -7.75 -9.83 13.24
N GLN A 31 -9.01 -9.39 13.26
CA GLN A 31 -9.88 -9.40 12.08
C GLN A 31 -9.44 -8.34 11.07
N ALA A 32 -9.11 -7.13 11.54
CA ALA A 32 -8.57 -6.06 10.72
C ALA A 32 -7.26 -6.49 10.04
N ARG A 33 -6.34 -7.11 10.79
CA ARG A 33 -5.06 -7.61 10.25
C ARG A 33 -5.31 -8.62 9.14
N LYS A 34 -6.19 -9.60 9.35
CA LYS A 34 -6.55 -10.60 8.34
C LYS A 34 -7.14 -9.96 7.08
N ALA A 35 -7.97 -8.92 7.22
CA ALA A 35 -8.53 -8.21 6.07
C ALA A 35 -7.44 -7.49 5.25
N PHE A 36 -6.46 -6.85 5.90
CA PHE A 36 -5.33 -6.23 5.19
C PHE A 36 -4.40 -7.27 4.55
N GLU A 37 -4.17 -8.42 5.20
CA GLU A 37 -3.42 -9.55 4.61
C GLU A 37 -4.12 -10.08 3.34
N GLN A 38 -5.44 -10.23 3.37
CA GLN A 38 -6.23 -10.63 2.20
C GLN A 38 -6.17 -9.59 1.09
N ALA A 39 -6.30 -8.30 1.43
CA ALA A 39 -6.19 -7.22 0.46
C ALA A 39 -4.79 -7.18 -0.19
N LEU A 40 -3.72 -7.42 0.58
CA LEU A 40 -2.36 -7.52 0.06
C LEU A 40 -2.22 -8.71 -0.90
N ALA A 41 -2.74 -9.88 -0.54
CA ALA A 41 -2.69 -11.07 -1.40
C ALA A 41 -3.46 -10.86 -2.71
N GLU A 42 -4.65 -10.25 -2.65
CA GLU A 42 -5.43 -9.92 -3.84
C GLU A 42 -4.70 -8.89 -4.72
N PHE A 43 -4.12 -7.86 -4.10
CA PHE A 43 -3.33 -6.85 -4.78
C PHE A 43 -2.14 -7.47 -5.53
N GLU A 44 -1.35 -8.32 -4.88
CA GLU A 44 -0.20 -8.98 -5.49
C GLU A 44 -0.60 -9.87 -6.67
N SER A 45 -1.70 -10.62 -6.53
CA SER A 45 -2.23 -11.47 -7.59
C SER A 45 -2.60 -10.66 -8.84
N LYS A 46 -3.27 -9.51 -8.68
CA LYS A 46 -3.67 -8.66 -9.82
C LYS A 46 -2.49 -7.93 -10.46
N ILE A 47 -1.51 -7.50 -9.67
CA ILE A 47 -0.40 -6.67 -10.17
C ILE A 47 0.71 -7.50 -10.82
N THR A 48 0.87 -8.77 -10.46
CA THR A 48 1.93 -9.64 -11.01
C THR A 48 1.96 -9.64 -12.54
N GLN A 49 0.79 -9.73 -13.17
CA GLN A 49 0.70 -9.67 -14.63
C GLN A 49 0.85 -8.25 -15.16
N ALA A 50 0.20 -7.27 -14.51
CA ALA A 50 0.22 -5.88 -14.93
C ALA A 50 1.64 -5.29 -15.02
N VAL A 51 2.57 -5.70 -14.15
CA VAL A 51 3.97 -5.22 -14.17
C VAL A 51 4.65 -5.50 -15.51
N ASN A 52 4.33 -6.62 -16.16
CA ASN A 52 4.94 -7.02 -17.43
C ASN A 52 4.20 -6.45 -18.65
N ASP A 53 2.89 -6.23 -18.52
CA ASP A 53 2.01 -5.87 -19.63
C ASP A 53 1.79 -4.36 -19.76
N LEU A 54 2.02 -3.57 -18.70
CA LEU A 54 1.78 -2.13 -18.67
C LEU A 54 2.75 -1.31 -19.54
N PRO A 55 4.07 -1.61 -19.60
CA PRO A 55 4.99 -0.83 -20.42
C PRO A 55 4.68 -0.97 -21.91
N THR A 56 4.55 0.17 -22.59
CA THR A 56 4.40 0.22 -24.05
C THR A 56 5.69 -0.24 -24.71
N ARG A 57 5.57 -1.13 -25.69
CA ARG A 57 6.71 -1.57 -26.52
C ARG A 57 6.86 -0.68 -27.75
N PRO A 58 8.06 -0.57 -28.33
CA PRO A 58 8.23 0.08 -29.63
C PRO A 58 7.29 -0.57 -30.66
N TRP A 59 6.51 0.25 -31.36
CA TRP A 59 5.56 -0.22 -32.39
C TRP A 59 6.25 -0.60 -33.71
N ALA A 60 7.50 -0.20 -33.89
CA ALA A 60 8.34 -0.56 -35.02
C ALA A 60 9.78 -0.78 -34.55
N ALA A 61 10.63 -1.29 -35.43
CA ALA A 61 12.05 -1.55 -35.15
C ALA A 61 12.94 -0.35 -35.53
N ASP A 62 12.46 0.86 -35.25
CA ASP A 62 13.14 2.10 -35.63
C ASP A 62 13.48 2.96 -34.40
N PRO A 63 14.42 3.93 -34.54
CA PRO A 63 14.83 4.77 -33.43
C PRO A 63 13.70 5.65 -32.86
N VAL A 64 12.78 6.14 -33.69
CA VAL A 64 11.71 7.05 -33.28
C VAL A 64 10.69 6.32 -32.42
N SER A 65 10.26 5.12 -32.83
CA SER A 65 9.35 4.30 -32.01
C SER A 65 9.97 3.86 -30.69
N SER A 66 11.29 3.60 -30.69
CA SER A 66 12.04 3.28 -29.47
C SER A 66 12.09 4.46 -28.50
N GLU A 67 12.44 5.66 -29.00
CA GLU A 67 12.48 6.88 -28.18
C GLU A 67 11.08 7.27 -27.68
N THR A 68 10.07 7.18 -28.54
CA THR A 68 8.69 7.57 -28.19
C THR A 68 8.09 6.63 -27.15
N SER A 69 8.24 5.32 -27.31
CA SER A 69 7.76 4.34 -26.31
C SER A 69 8.44 4.53 -24.96
N LYS A 70 9.74 4.82 -24.93
CA LYS A 70 10.47 5.18 -23.71
C LYS A 70 9.90 6.43 -23.04
N ALA A 71 9.81 7.55 -23.77
CA ALA A 71 9.31 8.80 -23.21
C ALA A 71 7.85 8.69 -22.73
N PHE A 72 7.03 7.89 -23.42
CA PHE A 72 5.67 7.59 -22.99
C PHE A 72 5.65 6.78 -21.69
N ASN A 73 6.45 5.72 -21.58
CA ASN A 73 6.53 4.88 -20.40
C ASN A 73 7.02 5.64 -19.16
N ASP A 74 8.02 6.50 -19.32
CA ASP A 74 8.54 7.37 -18.26
C ASP A 74 7.42 8.23 -17.62
N GLN A 75 6.45 8.66 -18.43
CA GLN A 75 5.32 9.48 -17.97
C GLN A 75 4.08 8.67 -17.58
N THR A 76 4.01 7.40 -17.92
CA THR A 76 2.80 6.57 -17.74
C THR A 76 3.10 5.33 -16.90
N SER A 77 3.58 4.24 -17.52
CA SER A 77 3.80 2.94 -16.86
C SER A 77 4.68 3.08 -15.63
N ASP A 78 5.75 3.88 -15.71
CA ASP A 78 6.73 3.98 -14.62
C ASP A 78 6.14 4.68 -13.41
N LYS A 79 5.37 5.76 -13.63
CA LYS A 79 4.66 6.45 -12.55
C LYS A 79 3.56 5.58 -11.95
N ALA A 80 2.83 4.84 -12.78
CA ALA A 80 1.80 3.91 -12.32
C ALA A 80 2.40 2.78 -11.48
N LEU A 81 3.49 2.16 -11.93
CA LEU A 81 4.20 1.12 -11.19
C LEU A 81 4.78 1.66 -9.88
N ALA A 82 5.31 2.89 -9.87
CA ALA A 82 5.76 3.54 -8.65
C ALA A 82 4.62 3.77 -7.65
N ALA A 83 3.46 4.22 -8.11
CA ALA A 83 2.27 4.39 -7.26
C ALA A 83 1.76 3.06 -6.68
N LEU A 84 1.74 2.00 -7.50
CA LEU A 84 1.38 0.65 -7.06
C LEU A 84 2.37 0.11 -6.02
N ALA A 85 3.67 0.31 -6.23
CA ALA A 85 4.70 -0.07 -5.27
C ALA A 85 4.57 0.69 -3.94
N ALA A 86 4.24 1.98 -3.99
CA ALA A 86 3.99 2.78 -2.79
C ALA A 86 2.75 2.27 -2.03
N TYR A 87 1.66 1.96 -2.73
CA TYR A 87 0.45 1.42 -2.11
C TYR A 87 0.69 0.05 -1.45
N LYS A 88 1.46 -0.85 -2.10
CA LYS A 88 1.89 -2.11 -1.48
C LYS A 88 2.62 -1.88 -0.16
N LYS A 89 3.56 -0.92 -0.12
CA LYS A 89 4.27 -0.57 1.11
C LYS A 89 3.34 -0.08 2.21
N GLN A 90 2.28 0.66 1.84
CA GLN A 90 1.27 1.10 2.80
C GLN A 90 0.50 -0.08 3.39
N LEU A 91 0.06 -1.06 2.58
CA LEU A 91 -0.61 -2.27 3.06
C LEU A 91 0.27 -3.05 4.05
N ILE A 92 1.54 -3.27 3.70
CA ILE A 92 2.51 -3.95 4.57
C ILE A 92 2.68 -3.18 5.89
N GLY A 93 2.88 -1.87 5.82
CA GLY A 93 3.05 -1.03 7.00
C GLY A 93 1.84 -1.07 7.95
N VAL A 94 0.62 -1.15 7.42
CA VAL A 94 -0.59 -1.30 8.25
C VAL A 94 -0.63 -2.67 8.93
N ILE A 95 -0.30 -3.75 8.22
CA ILE A 95 -0.24 -5.11 8.79
C ILE A 95 0.78 -5.17 9.93
N ASP A 96 1.96 -4.60 9.73
CA ASP A 96 3.03 -4.57 10.74
C ASP A 96 2.59 -3.76 11.97
N GLN A 97 1.94 -2.62 11.78
CA GLN A 97 1.39 -1.83 12.88
C GLN A 97 0.34 -2.60 13.67
N LEU A 98 -0.62 -3.24 13.00
CA LEU A 98 -1.65 -4.03 13.66
C LEU A 98 -1.04 -5.19 14.45
N ARG A 99 0.00 -5.84 13.92
CA ARG A 99 0.74 -6.91 14.61
C ARG A 99 1.45 -6.40 15.87
N MET A 100 2.11 -5.24 15.79
CA MET A 100 2.76 -4.63 16.96
C MET A 100 1.75 -4.28 18.05
N ILE A 101 0.60 -3.70 17.66
CA ILE A 101 -0.46 -3.34 18.60
C ILE A 101 -1.06 -4.60 19.25
N GLU A 102 -1.33 -5.65 18.46
CA GLU A 102 -1.84 -6.95 18.95
C GLU A 102 -0.90 -7.56 20.02
N GLU A 103 0.40 -7.57 19.75
CA GLU A 103 1.40 -8.08 20.70
C GLU A 103 1.45 -7.24 21.99
N GLN A 104 1.41 -5.92 21.87
CA GLN A 104 1.43 -5.03 23.04
C GLN A 104 0.20 -5.21 23.94
N TYR A 105 -0.99 -5.44 23.36
CA TYR A 105 -2.18 -5.80 24.12
C TYR A 105 -2.01 -7.13 24.84
N ARG A 106 -1.48 -8.16 24.16
CA ARG A 106 -1.28 -9.48 24.75
C ARG A 106 -0.30 -9.45 25.94
N MET A 107 0.79 -8.70 25.83
CA MET A 107 1.75 -8.53 26.92
C MET A 107 1.11 -7.85 28.13
N THR A 108 0.39 -6.74 27.91
CA THR A 108 -0.27 -5.99 28.99
C THR A 108 -1.32 -6.83 29.72
N GLU A 109 -2.14 -7.60 28.98
CA GLU A 109 -3.13 -8.48 29.58
C GLU A 109 -2.48 -9.64 30.34
N GLY A 110 -1.39 -10.19 29.81
CA GLY A 110 -0.59 -11.23 30.47
C GLY A 110 0.02 -10.77 31.79
N ASP A 111 0.60 -9.56 31.80
CA ASP A 111 1.19 -8.95 33.00
C ASP A 111 0.11 -8.67 34.07
N ASN A 112 -1.06 -8.18 33.67
CA ASN A 112 -2.20 -7.96 34.56
C ASN A 112 -2.72 -9.27 35.17
N ALA A 113 -2.91 -10.30 34.34
CA ALA A 113 -3.35 -11.62 34.80
C ALA A 113 -2.34 -12.26 35.77
N ALA A 114 -1.04 -12.11 35.51
CA ALA A 114 0.03 -12.60 36.40
C ALA A 114 0.05 -11.87 37.75
N MET A 115 -0.13 -10.54 37.76
CA MET A 115 -0.18 -9.75 39.00
C MET A 115 -1.41 -10.07 39.86
N TRP A 116 -2.59 -10.27 39.26
CA TRP A 116 -3.79 -10.68 40.01
C TRP A 116 -3.74 -12.12 40.48
N GLY A 117 -3.21 -13.04 39.67
CA GLY A 117 -3.02 -14.43 40.07
C GLY A 117 -2.02 -14.62 41.22
N THR A 118 -1.07 -13.69 41.37
CA THR A 118 -0.14 -13.65 42.52
C THR A 118 -0.84 -13.10 43.77
N ARG A 119 -1.58 -11.98 43.66
CA ARG A 119 -2.31 -11.41 44.81
C ARG A 119 -3.39 -12.32 45.39
N LEU A 120 -4.09 -13.09 44.56
CA LEU A 120 -5.08 -14.08 45.02
C LEU A 120 -4.43 -15.25 45.76
N ARG A 121 -3.17 -15.56 45.44
CA ARG A 121 -2.40 -16.63 46.08
C ARG A 121 -1.84 -16.22 47.44
N ASP A 122 -1.52 -14.94 47.61
CA ASP A 122 -1.02 -14.37 48.87
C ASP A 122 -2.14 -14.05 49.89
N GLN A 123 -3.42 -14.16 49.51
CA GLN A 123 -4.59 -13.89 50.36
C GLN A 123 -5.35 -15.15 50.81
N GLY A 124 -4.84 -16.35 50.51
CA GLY A 124 -5.37 -17.64 50.98
C GLY A 124 -4.38 -18.35 51.89
#